data_AF-A0A1Y0Y4S3-F1
#
_entry.id   AF-A0A1Y0Y4S3-F1
#
_cell.length_a   1.000
_cell.length_b   1.000
_cell.length_c   1.000
_cell.angle_alpha   90.00
_cell.angle_beta   90.00
_cell.angle_gamma   90.00
#
_symmetry.space_group_name_H-M   'P 1'
#
loop_
_entity.id
_entity.type
_entity.pdbx_description
1 polymer ?
#
loop_
_entity_poly.entity_id
_entity_poly.type
_entity_poly.pdbx_seq_one_letter_code
_entity_poly.pdbx_strand_id
1 'polypeptide(L)'
;MAKLKAALSLIDRLSGGQQEIFLRKLIDDPEAVDHIASELSVLPAVEVLRKLAKTSNIMTSDPIKADYNYVGLPIEASQYPFFTGFEKLIIPKLGERAKGFSTLFHRLNACSNPLIIETGCLRVPGNWEGDGQSTFLFDWYAREKYGHVLTIDINPDSIDSARRACSSVTSTILNDSISALDMLSKILDRPASLLYFDSFDLDLENPMPSAIHHAMEMMAARRLIGSGTLICVDDFSLPNQKQGGKGLIVDQFLATVNAKVLYEGYQKIWEIMG
;
A
#
# COMPACT_ATOMS: atom_id res chain seq x y z
N MET A 1 -1.23 37.25 23.60
CA MET A 1 -1.27 38.06 22.36
C MET A 1 -0.43 37.43 21.24
N ALA A 2 0.89 37.32 21.34
CA ALA A 2 1.73 36.80 20.24
C ALA A 2 1.42 35.35 19.81
N LYS A 3 1.23 34.42 20.76
CA LYS A 3 0.88 33.02 20.46
C LYS A 3 -0.45 32.87 19.73
N LEU A 4 -1.47 33.64 20.14
CA LEU A 4 -2.78 33.67 19.49
C LEU A 4 -2.67 34.18 18.06
N LYS A 5 -1.93 35.28 17.84
CA LYS A 5 -1.70 35.83 16.50
C LYS A 5 -1.01 34.83 15.56
N ALA A 6 -0.05 34.05 16.08
CA ALA A 6 0.62 33.00 15.32
C ALA A 6 -0.34 31.85 14.95
N ALA A 7 -1.18 31.40 15.90
CA ALA A 7 -2.18 30.36 15.65
C ALA A 7 -3.22 30.79 14.60
N LEU A 8 -3.74 32.02 14.71
CA LEU A 8 -4.66 32.60 13.74
C LEU A 8 -4.02 32.70 12.35
N SER A 9 -2.78 33.17 12.27
CA SER A 9 -2.03 33.24 11.00
C SER A 9 -1.78 31.88 10.37
N LEU A 10 -1.63 30.82 11.16
CA LEU A 10 -1.50 29.45 10.63
C LEU A 10 -2.81 28.99 9.99
N ILE A 11 -3.95 29.20 10.67
CA ILE A 11 -5.28 28.85 10.14
C ILE A 11 -5.58 29.67 8.87
N ASP A 12 -5.23 30.95 8.84
CA ASP A 12 -5.37 31.80 7.65
C ASP A 12 -4.59 31.26 6.45
N ARG A 13 -3.34 30.83 6.68
CA ARG A 13 -2.49 30.21 5.64
C ARG A 13 -3.03 28.89 5.14
N LEU A 14 -3.50 28.02 6.04
CA LEU A 14 -4.06 26.71 5.67
C LEU A 14 -5.41 26.85 4.94
N SER A 15 -6.23 27.80 5.37
CA SER A 15 -7.55 28.07 4.79
C SER A 15 -7.53 28.93 3.53
N GLY A 16 -6.37 29.47 3.14
CA GLY A 16 -6.23 30.35 1.98
C GLY A 16 -6.96 31.69 2.13
N GLY A 17 -6.92 32.28 3.33
CA GLY A 17 -7.59 33.55 3.63
C GLY A 17 -8.99 33.42 4.23
N GLN A 18 -9.47 32.20 4.49
CA GLN A 18 -10.81 31.93 5.03
C GLN A 18 -10.80 31.70 6.55
N GLN A 19 -9.87 32.34 7.26
CA GLN A 19 -9.61 32.11 8.69
C GLN A 19 -10.89 32.17 9.56
N GLU A 20 -11.75 33.16 9.33
CA GLU A 20 -12.96 33.37 10.14
C GLU A 20 -13.98 32.24 10.01
N ILE A 21 -14.12 31.64 8.82
CA ILE A 21 -15.07 30.54 8.56
C ILE A 21 -14.66 29.31 9.36
N PHE A 22 -13.39 28.91 9.26
CA PHE A 22 -12.87 27.71 9.94
C PHE A 22 -12.79 27.89 11.45
N LEU A 23 -12.45 29.10 11.92
CA LEU A 23 -12.52 29.41 13.35
C LEU A 23 -13.93 29.34 13.89
N ARG A 24 -14.91 29.86 13.15
CA ARG A 24 -16.30 29.81 13.57
C ARG A 24 -16.81 28.36 13.64
N LYS A 25 -16.50 27.53 12.65
CA LYS A 25 -16.80 26.09 12.69
C LYS A 25 -16.23 25.41 13.94
N LEU A 26 -14.96 25.69 14.28
CA LEU A 26 -14.31 25.14 15.48
C LEU A 26 -14.92 25.65 16.79
N ILE A 27 -15.38 26.90 16.83
CA ILE A 27 -16.01 27.49 18.02
C ILE A 27 -17.43 26.95 18.20
N ASP A 28 -18.18 26.85 17.10
CA ASP A 28 -19.58 26.44 17.11
C ASP A 28 -19.70 24.92 17.35
N ASP A 29 -18.75 24.12 16.86
CA ASP A 29 -18.68 22.67 17.10
C ASP A 29 -17.22 22.17 17.26
N PRO A 30 -16.67 22.22 18.48
CA PRO A 30 -15.31 21.75 18.75
C PRO A 30 -15.09 20.26 18.49
N GLU A 31 -16.15 19.44 18.57
CA GLU A 31 -16.08 18.00 18.33
C GLU A 31 -15.95 17.67 16.84
N ALA A 32 -16.27 18.61 15.94
CA ALA A 32 -16.10 18.47 14.50
C ALA A 32 -14.65 18.67 14.00
N VAL A 33 -13.65 18.69 14.89
CA VAL A 33 -12.25 19.00 14.55
C VAL A 33 -11.70 18.16 13.40
N ASP A 34 -12.01 16.86 13.36
CA ASP A 34 -11.55 15.95 12.30
C ASP A 34 -12.22 16.25 10.96
N HIS A 35 -13.52 16.59 10.99
CA HIS A 35 -14.24 17.00 9.79
C HIS A 35 -13.69 18.31 9.22
N ILE A 36 -13.42 19.28 10.09
CA ILE A 36 -12.84 20.58 9.73
C ILE A 36 -11.42 20.40 9.19
N ALA A 37 -10.62 19.51 9.78
CA ALA A 37 -9.28 19.19 9.29
C ALA A 37 -9.33 18.56 7.89
N SER A 38 -10.29 17.65 7.66
CA SER A 38 -10.53 17.05 6.34
C SER A 38 -10.89 18.11 5.30
N GLU A 39 -11.79 19.04 5.62
CA GLU A 39 -12.16 20.15 4.75
C GLU A 39 -10.98 21.08 4.43
N LEU A 40 -10.14 21.41 5.42
CA LEU A 40 -8.92 22.20 5.19
C LEU A 40 -7.94 21.48 4.26
N SER A 41 -7.79 20.16 4.41
CA SER A 41 -6.78 19.37 3.71
C SER A 41 -6.91 19.39 2.18
N VAL A 42 -8.14 19.58 1.67
CA VAL A 42 -8.44 19.60 0.24
C VAL A 42 -8.37 21.01 -0.38
N LEU A 43 -8.07 22.04 0.42
CA LEU A 43 -7.99 23.41 -0.08
C LEU A 43 -6.73 23.63 -0.94
N PRO A 44 -6.81 24.46 -2.00
CA PRO A 44 -5.65 24.78 -2.85
C PRO A 44 -4.47 25.37 -2.08
N ALA A 45 -4.72 26.08 -0.98
CA ALA A 45 -3.67 26.67 -0.15
C ALA A 45 -2.79 25.60 0.51
N VAL A 46 -3.40 24.52 1.02
CA VAL A 46 -2.66 23.38 1.56
C VAL A 46 -1.85 22.69 0.47
N GLU A 47 -2.41 22.55 -0.74
CA GLU A 47 -1.69 21.97 -1.87
C GLU A 47 -0.46 22.79 -2.29
N VAL A 48 -0.59 24.12 -2.32
CA VAL A 48 0.54 25.02 -2.61
C VAL A 48 1.62 24.89 -1.53
N LEU A 49 1.25 24.88 -0.25
CA LEU A 49 2.18 24.69 0.86
C LEU A 49 2.89 23.33 0.77
N ARG A 50 2.15 22.26 0.42
CA ARG A 50 2.68 20.92 0.21
C ARG A 50 3.73 20.92 -0.90
N LYS A 51 3.43 21.53 -2.06
CA LYS A 51 4.38 21.63 -3.18
C LYS A 51 5.63 22.41 -2.80
N LEU A 52 5.47 23.57 -2.16
CA LEU A 52 6.60 24.39 -1.71
C LEU A 52 7.55 23.60 -0.79
N ALA A 53 6.98 22.92 0.22
CA ALA A 53 7.76 22.08 1.14
C ALA A 53 8.48 20.92 0.45
N LYS A 54 7.86 20.31 -0.58
CA LYS A 54 8.51 19.26 -1.39
C LYS A 54 9.63 19.83 -2.28
N THR A 55 9.44 21.02 -2.87
CA THR A 55 10.42 21.62 -3.79
C THR A 55 11.65 22.22 -3.12
N SER A 56 11.57 22.63 -1.86
CA SER A 56 12.71 23.20 -1.14
C SER A 56 13.83 22.19 -0.83
N ASN A 57 13.54 20.89 -0.90
CA ASN A 57 14.46 19.80 -0.51
C ASN A 57 15.09 19.04 -1.69
N ILE A 58 14.95 19.51 -2.93
CA ILE A 58 15.36 18.75 -4.15
C ILE A 58 16.89 18.68 -4.35
N MET A 59 17.71 19.36 -3.54
CA MET A 59 19.15 19.53 -3.78
C MET A 59 20.09 18.51 -3.10
N THR A 60 19.60 17.40 -2.54
CA THR A 60 20.47 16.37 -1.95
C THR A 60 20.50 15.11 -2.80
N SER A 61 21.67 14.80 -3.38
CA SER A 61 21.95 13.66 -4.26
C SER A 61 22.02 12.30 -3.55
N ASP A 62 21.45 12.19 -2.35
CA ASP A 62 21.46 10.94 -1.60
C ASP A 62 20.38 9.98 -2.14
N PRO A 63 20.65 8.66 -2.16
CA PRO A 63 19.65 7.68 -2.54
C PRO A 63 18.43 7.78 -1.63
N ILE A 64 17.23 7.72 -2.21
CA ILE A 64 15.96 7.78 -1.49
C ILE A 64 15.91 6.65 -0.47
N LYS A 65 15.77 7.01 0.82
CA LYS A 65 15.67 6.09 1.95
C LYS A 65 14.21 5.93 2.37
N ALA A 66 13.88 4.75 2.90
CA ALA A 66 12.56 4.50 3.46
C ALA A 66 12.30 5.39 4.70
N ASP A 67 11.10 5.95 4.80
CA ASP A 67 10.68 6.83 5.88
C ASP A 67 9.80 6.05 6.88
N TYR A 68 10.46 5.43 7.86
CA TYR A 68 9.80 4.67 8.93
C TYR A 68 8.84 5.54 9.77
N ASN A 69 9.18 6.81 10.00
CA ASN A 69 8.34 7.70 10.80
C ASN A 69 7.04 8.03 10.05
N TYR A 70 7.13 8.25 8.74
CA TYR A 70 5.97 8.56 7.92
C TYR A 70 4.92 7.45 7.95
N VAL A 71 5.32 6.18 8.01
CA VAL A 71 4.40 5.04 8.14
C VAL A 71 4.03 4.71 9.60
N GLY A 72 4.35 5.60 10.54
CA GLY A 72 3.98 5.46 11.95
C GLY A 72 4.85 4.47 12.75
N LEU A 73 6.07 4.21 12.31
CA LEU A 73 7.06 3.41 13.05
C LEU A 73 8.07 4.30 13.78
N PRO A 74 8.61 3.83 14.92
CA PRO A 74 9.70 4.53 15.60
C PRO A 74 10.95 4.56 14.72
N ILE A 75 11.80 5.58 14.87
CA ILE A 75 12.99 5.78 14.03
C ILE A 75 13.99 4.63 14.17
N GLU A 76 14.05 4.04 15.36
CA GLU A 76 14.86 2.88 15.72
C GLU A 76 14.48 1.63 14.91
N ALA A 77 13.28 1.60 14.32
CA ALA A 77 12.85 0.50 13.44
C ALA A 77 13.81 0.28 12.26
N SER A 78 14.44 1.36 11.78
CA SER A 78 15.44 1.31 10.71
C SER A 78 16.70 0.50 11.04
N GLN A 79 16.93 0.20 12.32
CA GLN A 79 18.09 -0.57 12.78
C GLN A 79 17.81 -2.08 12.87
N TYR A 80 16.54 -2.50 12.79
CA TYR A 80 16.21 -3.93 12.85
C TYR A 80 16.37 -4.59 11.48
N PRO A 81 16.89 -5.83 11.43
CA PRO A 81 16.64 -6.72 10.32
C PRO A 81 15.13 -6.92 10.12
N PHE A 82 14.70 -7.12 8.88
CA PHE A 82 13.30 -7.12 8.47
C PHE A 82 12.47 -8.07 9.33
N PHE A 83 12.88 -9.34 9.46
CA PHE A 83 12.11 -10.31 10.25
C PHE A 83 12.01 -9.94 11.72
N THR A 84 13.08 -9.38 12.31
CA THR A 84 13.04 -8.91 13.71
C THR A 84 12.09 -7.71 13.86
N GLY A 85 12.14 -6.75 12.94
CA GLY A 85 11.25 -5.59 12.93
C GLY A 85 9.80 -5.98 12.67
N PHE A 86 9.58 -6.88 11.71
CA PHE A 86 8.28 -7.42 11.35
C PHE A 86 7.61 -8.10 12.55
N GLU A 87 8.32 -9.03 13.21
CA GLU A 87 7.77 -9.74 14.37
C GLU A 87 7.48 -8.81 15.56
N LYS A 88 8.42 -7.90 15.88
CA LYS A 88 8.31 -7.06 17.09
C LYS A 88 7.38 -5.87 16.92
N LEU A 89 7.40 -5.23 15.75
CA LEU A 89 6.77 -3.92 15.54
C LEU A 89 5.54 -4.00 14.65
N ILE A 90 5.52 -4.92 13.69
CA ILE A 90 4.49 -4.95 12.63
C ILE A 90 3.38 -5.95 12.96
N ILE A 91 3.69 -7.19 13.32
CA ILE A 91 2.69 -8.23 13.62
C ILE A 91 1.59 -7.72 14.59
N PRO A 92 1.92 -7.05 15.71
CA PRO A 92 0.90 -6.54 16.64
C PRO A 92 -0.05 -5.48 16.05
N LYS A 93 0.29 -4.89 14.89
CA LYS A 93 -0.44 -3.80 14.25
C LYS A 93 -1.29 -4.24 13.05
N LEU A 94 -1.12 -5.48 12.57
CA LEU A 94 -1.69 -5.93 11.29
C LEU A 94 -3.11 -6.52 11.37
N GLY A 95 -3.65 -6.71 12.58
CA GLY A 95 -4.96 -7.35 12.76
C GLY A 95 -5.04 -8.70 12.03
N GLU A 96 -6.10 -8.86 11.23
CA GLU A 96 -6.40 -10.09 10.47
C GLU A 96 -5.32 -10.44 9.42
N ARG A 97 -4.55 -9.46 8.94
CA ARG A 97 -3.48 -9.67 7.94
C ARG A 97 -2.20 -10.26 8.52
N ALA A 98 -2.05 -10.29 9.85
CA ALA A 98 -0.81 -10.70 10.51
C ALA A 98 -0.34 -12.10 10.09
N LYS A 99 -1.26 -13.07 10.05
CA LYS A 99 -0.94 -14.47 9.67
C LYS A 99 -0.62 -14.61 8.19
N GLY A 100 -1.37 -13.92 7.32
CA GLY A 100 -1.13 -13.94 5.88
C GLY A 100 0.24 -13.39 5.52
N PHE A 101 0.58 -12.18 5.97
CA PHE A 101 1.92 -11.62 5.78
C PHE A 101 3.02 -12.50 6.39
N SER A 102 2.82 -13.09 7.57
CA SER A 102 3.81 -13.99 8.17
C SER A 102 4.09 -15.20 7.27
N THR A 103 3.06 -15.85 6.75
CA THR A 103 3.21 -16.96 5.80
C THR A 103 3.90 -16.50 4.51
N LEU A 104 3.48 -15.34 3.98
CA LEU A 104 4.01 -14.77 2.75
C LEU A 104 5.51 -14.52 2.84
N PHE A 105 5.96 -13.78 3.85
CA PHE A 105 7.37 -13.46 4.04
C PHE A 105 8.21 -14.68 4.39
N HIS A 106 7.67 -15.62 5.17
CA HIS A 106 8.36 -16.89 5.44
C HIS A 106 8.62 -17.66 4.15
N ARG A 107 7.62 -17.75 3.25
CA ARG A 107 7.79 -18.44 1.96
C ARG A 107 8.74 -17.69 1.02
N LEU A 108 8.61 -16.36 0.94
CA LEU A 108 9.49 -15.50 0.14
C LEU A 108 10.96 -15.58 0.58
N ASN A 109 11.23 -15.90 1.85
CA ASN A 109 12.59 -15.96 2.39
C ASN A 109 13.49 -16.96 1.64
N ALA A 110 12.89 -17.96 0.98
CA ALA A 110 13.58 -18.92 0.13
C ALA A 110 14.05 -18.34 -1.21
N CYS A 111 13.57 -17.17 -1.61
CA CYS A 111 13.95 -16.49 -2.84
C CYS A 111 15.12 -15.53 -2.60
N SER A 112 16.12 -15.57 -3.49
CA SER A 112 17.16 -14.54 -3.57
C SER A 112 16.78 -13.51 -4.63
N ASN A 113 17.05 -12.22 -4.39
CA ASN A 113 16.69 -11.11 -5.29
C ASN A 113 15.22 -11.20 -5.79
N PRO A 114 14.24 -11.09 -4.86
CA PRO A 114 12.83 -11.23 -5.20
C PRO A 114 12.37 -10.07 -6.08
N LEU A 115 11.52 -10.38 -7.06
CA LEU A 115 10.75 -9.38 -7.80
C LEU A 115 9.32 -9.43 -7.26
N ILE A 116 8.90 -8.37 -6.59
CA ILE A 116 7.56 -8.24 -6.01
C ILE A 116 6.78 -7.24 -6.86
N ILE A 117 5.58 -7.61 -7.28
CA ILE A 117 4.68 -6.73 -8.00
C ILE A 117 3.36 -6.68 -7.24
N GLU A 118 2.89 -5.47 -7.00
CA GLU A 118 1.69 -5.18 -6.23
C GLU A 118 0.72 -4.31 -7.04
N THR A 119 -0.58 -4.59 -6.93
CA THR A 119 -1.66 -3.70 -7.38
C THR A 119 -2.43 -3.17 -6.17
N GLY A 120 -2.69 -1.86 -6.15
CA GLY A 120 -3.11 -1.14 -4.93
C GLY A 120 -1.90 -0.88 -4.03
N CYS A 121 -1.56 0.38 -3.78
CA CYS A 121 -0.37 0.73 -2.99
C CYS A 121 -0.69 1.41 -1.67
N LEU A 122 0.33 1.65 -0.85
CA LEU A 122 0.21 2.38 0.43
C LEU A 122 -0.59 3.67 0.25
N ARG A 123 -1.77 3.73 0.89
CA ARG A 123 -2.69 4.88 0.83
C ARG A 123 -2.54 5.81 2.02
N VAL A 124 -2.92 5.33 3.21
CA VAL A 124 -2.96 6.12 4.45
C VAL A 124 -1.79 5.73 5.35
N PRO A 125 -0.77 6.59 5.49
CA PRO A 125 0.37 6.30 6.33
C PRO A 125 -0.03 6.09 7.80
N GLY A 126 0.46 5.01 8.42
CA GLY A 126 0.16 4.65 9.80
C GLY A 126 -1.11 3.82 10.00
N ASN A 127 -1.96 3.65 8.98
CA ASN A 127 -3.16 2.82 9.05
C ASN A 127 -2.84 1.31 8.91
N TRP A 128 -2.04 0.77 9.82
CA TRP A 128 -1.55 -0.61 9.76
C TRP A 128 -2.66 -1.67 9.87
N GLU A 129 -3.64 -1.47 10.75
CA GLU A 129 -4.70 -2.46 10.96
C GLU A 129 -5.68 -2.49 9.79
N GLY A 130 -6.01 -1.30 9.24
CA GLY A 130 -6.93 -1.16 8.12
C GLY A 130 -6.31 -1.49 6.77
N ASP A 131 -5.20 -0.83 6.41
CA ASP A 131 -4.59 -0.90 5.07
C ASP A 131 -3.36 -1.84 5.01
N GLY A 132 -2.83 -2.33 6.13
CA GLY A 132 -1.65 -3.22 6.16
C GLY A 132 -0.30 -2.60 5.77
N GLN A 133 -0.31 -1.51 4.99
CA GLN A 133 0.85 -0.81 4.42
C GLN A 133 1.85 -1.76 3.72
N SER A 134 1.30 -2.68 2.93
CA SER A 134 2.00 -3.74 2.17
C SER A 134 3.21 -3.23 1.38
N THR A 135 3.07 -2.12 0.65
CA THR A 135 4.17 -1.54 -0.15
C THR A 135 5.42 -1.28 0.70
N PHE A 136 5.27 -0.74 1.92
CA PHE A 136 6.39 -0.49 2.82
C PHE A 136 7.02 -1.77 3.35
N LEU A 137 6.19 -2.79 3.63
CA LEU A 137 6.68 -4.11 4.06
C LEU A 137 7.48 -4.78 2.95
N PHE A 138 7.01 -4.70 1.71
CA PHE A 138 7.73 -5.21 0.55
C PHE A 138 9.02 -4.45 0.29
N ASP A 139 9.04 -3.11 0.42
CA ASP A 139 10.26 -2.31 0.32
C ASP A 139 11.31 -2.76 1.33
N TRP A 140 10.92 -2.87 2.61
CA TRP A 140 11.84 -3.26 3.68
C TRP A 140 12.40 -4.66 3.45
N TYR A 141 11.53 -5.61 3.11
CA TYR A 141 11.97 -6.97 2.77
C TYR A 141 12.92 -7.00 1.56
N ALA A 142 12.57 -6.31 0.48
CA ALA A 142 13.34 -6.30 -0.76
C ALA A 142 14.74 -5.68 -0.57
N ARG A 143 14.88 -4.62 0.25
CA ARG A 143 16.19 -4.02 0.57
C ARG A 143 17.19 -5.03 1.11
N GLU A 144 16.75 -5.91 2.02
CA GLU A 144 17.64 -6.91 2.63
C GLU A 144 17.94 -8.10 1.71
N LYS A 145 17.08 -8.33 0.72
CA LYS A 145 17.22 -9.42 -0.25
C LYS A 145 17.79 -8.99 -1.59
N TYR A 146 18.20 -7.73 -1.71
CA TYR A 146 18.63 -7.11 -2.96
C TYR A 146 17.59 -7.27 -4.08
N GLY A 147 16.30 -7.26 -3.68
CA GLY A 147 15.14 -7.40 -4.54
C GLY A 147 14.63 -6.06 -5.07
N HIS A 148 13.51 -6.14 -5.79
CA HIS A 148 12.84 -4.99 -6.38
C HIS A 148 11.33 -5.08 -6.16
N VAL A 149 10.70 -3.92 -5.94
CA VAL A 149 9.25 -3.79 -5.80
C VAL A 149 8.72 -2.89 -6.90
N LEU A 150 7.69 -3.36 -7.60
CA LEU A 150 6.87 -2.56 -8.51
C LEU A 150 5.48 -2.44 -7.89
N THR A 151 5.05 -1.23 -7.57
CA THR A 151 3.71 -0.99 -7.01
C THR A 151 2.90 -0.10 -7.94
N ILE A 152 1.64 -0.49 -8.18
CA ILE A 152 0.78 0.10 -9.20
C ILE A 152 -0.50 0.62 -8.55
N ASP A 153 -0.84 1.87 -8.82
CA ASP A 153 -2.10 2.47 -8.37
C ASP A 153 -2.58 3.51 -9.40
N ILE A 154 -3.90 3.67 -9.49
CA ILE A 154 -4.53 4.67 -10.35
C ILE A 154 -4.65 6.03 -9.63
N ASN A 155 -4.60 6.02 -8.29
CA ASN A 155 -4.71 7.20 -7.47
C ASN A 155 -3.34 7.88 -7.30
N PRO A 156 -3.16 9.12 -7.81
CA PRO A 156 -1.90 9.84 -7.68
C PRO A 156 -1.50 10.13 -6.22
N ASP A 157 -2.46 10.25 -5.30
CA ASP A 157 -2.14 10.49 -3.89
C ASP A 157 -1.58 9.24 -3.21
N SER A 158 -2.10 8.05 -3.53
CA SER A 158 -1.51 6.78 -3.07
C SER A 158 -0.08 6.62 -3.60
N ILE A 159 0.15 6.95 -4.88
CA ILE A 159 1.50 6.93 -5.47
C ILE A 159 2.45 7.89 -4.75
N ASP A 160 2.00 9.09 -4.42
CA ASP A 160 2.78 10.06 -3.67
C ASP A 160 3.10 9.58 -2.24
N SER A 161 2.14 8.93 -1.57
CA SER A 161 2.33 8.29 -0.27
C SER A 161 3.39 7.18 -0.36
N ALA A 162 3.26 6.27 -1.33
CA ALA A 162 4.22 5.18 -1.56
C ALA A 162 5.63 5.70 -1.86
N ARG A 163 5.77 6.72 -2.73
CA ARG A 163 7.06 7.38 -3.06
C ARG A 163 7.74 7.98 -1.85
N ARG A 164 6.96 8.56 -0.94
CA ARG A 164 7.50 9.17 0.29
C ARG A 164 7.90 8.11 1.32
N ALA A 165 7.12 7.04 1.44
CA ALA A 165 7.36 6.00 2.42
C ALA A 165 8.55 5.10 2.05
N CYS A 166 8.71 4.78 0.76
CA CYS A 166 9.59 3.72 0.30
C CYS A 166 10.97 4.22 -0.15
N SER A 167 11.92 3.29 -0.22
CA SER A 167 13.27 3.54 -0.68
C SER A 167 13.41 3.36 -2.20
N SER A 168 14.63 3.57 -2.71
CA SER A 168 14.97 3.36 -4.12
C SER A 168 14.77 1.93 -4.67
N VAL A 169 14.54 0.90 -3.84
CA VAL A 169 14.23 -0.46 -4.36
C VAL A 169 12.78 -0.58 -4.86
N THR A 170 11.95 0.42 -4.54
CA THR A 170 10.53 0.46 -4.90
C THR A 170 10.29 1.47 -6.02
N SER A 171 9.74 1.00 -7.14
CA SER A 171 9.28 1.84 -8.24
C SER A 171 7.75 1.92 -8.23
N THR A 172 7.23 3.13 -8.39
CA THR A 172 5.80 3.43 -8.39
C THR A 172 5.29 3.69 -9.81
N ILE A 173 4.17 3.09 -10.16
CA ILE A 173 3.55 3.19 -11.49
C ILE A 173 2.14 3.76 -11.32
N LEU A 174 1.95 5.03 -11.75
CA LEU A 174 0.64 5.66 -11.79
C LEU A 174 -0.09 5.22 -13.07
N ASN A 175 -0.95 4.20 -12.98
CA ASN A 175 -1.71 3.68 -14.12
C ASN A 175 -2.85 2.75 -13.67
N ASP A 176 -3.74 2.42 -14.61
CA ASP A 176 -4.61 1.25 -14.50
C ASP A 176 -3.78 -0.04 -14.34
N SER A 177 -4.15 -0.89 -13.38
CA SER A 177 -3.35 -2.05 -12.99
C SER A 177 -3.32 -3.14 -14.05
N ILE A 178 -4.44 -3.40 -14.74
CA ILE A 178 -4.50 -4.37 -15.83
C ILE A 178 -3.57 -3.95 -16.97
N SER A 179 -3.64 -2.68 -17.37
CA SER A 179 -2.81 -2.10 -18.42
C SER A 179 -1.32 -2.10 -18.06
N ALA A 180 -0.98 -1.76 -16.82
CA ALA A 180 0.39 -1.81 -16.32
C ALA A 180 0.93 -3.24 -16.27
N LEU A 181 0.17 -4.20 -15.73
CA LEU A 181 0.58 -5.59 -15.66
C LEU A 181 0.77 -6.20 -17.06
N ASP A 182 -0.10 -5.91 -18.02
CA ASP A 182 0.06 -6.36 -19.41
C ASP A 182 1.35 -5.80 -20.03
N MET A 183 1.68 -4.53 -19.78
CA MET A 183 2.96 -3.95 -20.21
C MET A 183 4.16 -4.62 -19.53
N LEU A 184 4.14 -4.76 -18.20
CA LEU A 184 5.19 -5.41 -17.42
C LEU A 184 5.44 -6.84 -17.92
N SER A 185 4.37 -7.58 -18.22
CA SER A 185 4.41 -8.95 -18.74
C SER A 185 5.13 -9.09 -20.10
N LYS A 186 5.27 -7.98 -20.84
CA LYS A 186 5.93 -7.93 -22.15
C LYS A 186 7.38 -7.48 -22.07
N ILE A 187 7.75 -6.69 -21.06
CA ILE A 187 9.08 -6.10 -20.94
C ILE A 187 9.98 -6.84 -19.96
N LEU A 188 9.41 -7.47 -18.92
CA LEU A 188 10.17 -8.23 -17.95
C LEU A 188 10.46 -9.62 -18.51
N ASP A 189 11.69 -10.08 -18.30
CA ASP A 189 12.24 -11.33 -18.84
C ASP A 189 12.27 -12.47 -17.82
N ARG A 190 11.77 -12.23 -16.61
CA ARG A 190 11.70 -13.19 -15.51
C ARG A 190 10.32 -13.19 -14.83
N PRO A 191 9.88 -14.33 -14.29
CA PRO A 191 8.71 -14.39 -13.42
C PRO A 191 8.86 -13.50 -12.17
N ALA A 192 7.72 -13.06 -11.65
CA ALA A 192 7.65 -12.46 -10.34
C ALA A 192 7.83 -13.52 -9.25
N SER A 193 8.48 -13.14 -8.16
CA SER A 193 8.52 -13.95 -6.94
C SER A 193 7.19 -13.83 -6.18
N LEU A 194 6.56 -12.66 -6.25
CA LEU A 194 5.23 -12.39 -5.70
C LEU A 194 4.43 -11.49 -6.64
N LEU A 195 3.19 -11.89 -6.92
CA LEU A 195 2.11 -11.03 -7.39
C LEU A 195 1.12 -10.84 -6.22
N TYR A 196 1.05 -9.63 -5.68
CA TYR A 196 0.11 -9.26 -4.62
C TYR A 196 -1.01 -8.40 -5.21
N PHE A 197 -2.23 -8.91 -5.24
CA PHE A 197 -3.38 -8.22 -5.81
C PHE A 197 -4.29 -7.67 -4.70
N ASP A 198 -4.37 -6.34 -4.65
CA ASP A 198 -5.16 -5.60 -3.66
C ASP A 198 -5.68 -4.27 -4.25
N SER A 199 -5.89 -4.22 -5.56
CA SER A 199 -6.60 -3.11 -6.18
C SER A 199 -8.11 -3.25 -5.96
N PHE A 200 -8.90 -2.38 -6.59
CA PHE A 200 -10.36 -2.42 -6.68
C PHE A 200 -11.08 -2.89 -5.41
N ASP A 201 -11.41 -1.93 -4.53
CA ASP A 201 -12.07 -2.17 -3.24
C ASP A 201 -13.29 -3.11 -3.37
N LEU A 202 -13.41 -4.02 -2.40
CA LEU A 202 -14.48 -5.00 -2.40
C LEU A 202 -15.80 -4.37 -1.93
N ASP A 203 -16.79 -4.33 -2.82
CA ASP A 203 -18.17 -4.06 -2.44
C ASP A 203 -18.82 -5.37 -1.95
N LEU A 204 -19.18 -5.42 -0.67
CA LEU A 204 -19.78 -6.62 -0.05
C LEU A 204 -21.16 -6.94 -0.63
N GLU A 205 -21.90 -5.95 -1.09
CA GLU A 205 -23.23 -6.11 -1.68
C GLU A 205 -23.14 -6.52 -3.15
N ASN A 206 -21.99 -6.26 -3.80
CA ASN A 206 -21.72 -6.61 -5.17
C ASN A 206 -20.24 -6.99 -5.38
N PRO A 207 -19.81 -8.19 -4.95
CA PRO A 207 -18.40 -8.56 -4.93
C PRO A 207 -17.84 -8.93 -6.32
N MET A 208 -18.71 -9.23 -7.29
CA MET A 208 -18.32 -9.76 -8.59
C MET A 208 -17.43 -8.83 -9.45
N PRO A 209 -17.66 -7.50 -9.52
CA PRO A 209 -16.77 -6.60 -10.24
C PRO A 209 -15.32 -6.67 -9.75
N SER A 210 -15.12 -6.68 -8.43
CA SER A 210 -13.78 -6.83 -7.85
C SER A 210 -13.17 -8.20 -8.21
N ALA A 211 -13.94 -9.28 -8.05
CA ALA A 211 -13.48 -10.62 -8.42
C ALA A 211 -13.08 -10.76 -9.90
N ILE A 212 -13.84 -10.12 -10.81
CA ILE A 212 -13.52 -10.07 -12.24
C ILE A 212 -12.25 -9.25 -12.49
N HIS A 213 -12.13 -8.09 -11.85
CA HIS A 213 -10.96 -7.22 -11.98
C HIS A 213 -9.67 -7.95 -11.60
N HIS A 214 -9.64 -8.61 -10.44
CA HIS A 214 -8.47 -9.36 -9.97
C HIS A 214 -8.14 -10.57 -10.86
N ALA A 215 -9.15 -11.22 -11.43
CA ALA A 215 -8.92 -12.26 -12.45
C ALA A 215 -8.30 -11.69 -13.73
N MET A 216 -8.72 -10.50 -14.16
CA MET A 216 -8.13 -9.80 -15.31
C MET A 216 -6.69 -9.35 -15.03
N GLU A 217 -6.38 -8.90 -13.81
CA GLU A 217 -5.00 -8.62 -13.37
C GLU A 217 -4.12 -9.87 -13.49
N MET A 218 -4.57 -11.01 -12.97
CA MET A 218 -3.84 -12.27 -13.08
C MET A 218 -3.62 -12.67 -14.56
N MET A 219 -4.62 -12.49 -15.43
CA MET A 219 -4.50 -12.76 -16.86
C MET A 219 -3.55 -11.81 -17.59
N ALA A 220 -3.53 -10.54 -17.19
CA ALA A 220 -2.57 -9.55 -17.71
C ALA A 220 -1.14 -9.90 -17.26
N ALA A 221 -0.98 -10.36 -16.03
CA ALA A 221 0.30 -10.79 -15.46
C ALA A 221 0.75 -12.19 -15.90
N ARG A 222 0.02 -12.89 -16.79
CA ARG A 222 0.25 -14.32 -17.09
C ARG A 222 1.69 -14.72 -17.45
N ARG A 223 2.47 -13.82 -18.09
CA ARG A 223 3.88 -14.09 -18.44
C ARG A 223 4.85 -13.90 -17.27
N LEU A 224 4.39 -13.27 -16.21
CA LEU A 224 5.11 -13.06 -14.95
C LEU A 224 4.86 -14.21 -13.96
N ILE A 225 3.97 -15.16 -14.30
CA ILE A 225 3.64 -16.32 -13.47
C ILE A 225 4.49 -17.50 -13.92
N GLY A 226 5.36 -17.99 -13.04
CA GLY A 226 6.20 -19.16 -13.28
C GLY A 226 6.22 -20.09 -12.07
N SER A 227 6.98 -21.19 -12.18
CA SER A 227 7.16 -22.12 -11.06
C SER A 227 7.73 -21.40 -9.84
N GLY A 228 7.10 -21.61 -8.67
CA GLY A 228 7.46 -20.95 -7.42
C GLY A 228 6.96 -19.51 -7.27
N THR A 229 6.29 -18.94 -8.27
CA THR A 229 5.62 -17.63 -8.11
C THR A 229 4.54 -17.75 -7.05
N LEU A 230 4.56 -16.82 -6.10
CA LEU A 230 3.50 -16.65 -5.12
C LEU A 230 2.44 -15.71 -5.68
N ILE A 231 1.18 -16.09 -5.50
CA ILE A 231 0.03 -15.24 -5.79
C ILE A 231 -0.67 -14.98 -4.46
N CYS A 232 -0.93 -13.72 -4.14
CA CYS A 232 -1.63 -13.31 -2.93
C CYS A 232 -2.78 -12.39 -3.34
N VAL A 233 -3.97 -12.63 -2.81
CA VAL A 233 -5.12 -11.72 -2.95
C VAL A 233 -5.55 -11.28 -1.56
N ASP A 234 -5.65 -9.97 -1.34
CA ASP A 234 -6.17 -9.39 -0.10
C ASP A 234 -7.72 -9.40 -0.10
N ASP A 235 -8.35 -9.12 1.05
CA ASP A 235 -9.82 -9.14 1.22
C ASP A 235 -10.50 -10.41 0.65
N PHE A 236 -9.91 -11.59 0.91
CA PHE A 236 -10.41 -12.88 0.45
C PHE A 236 -11.51 -13.46 1.36
N SER A 237 -11.20 -13.78 2.62
CA SER A 237 -12.20 -14.24 3.60
C SER A 237 -12.52 -13.13 4.60
N LEU A 238 -13.59 -12.40 4.35
CA LEU A 238 -14.08 -11.38 5.27
C LEU A 238 -15.06 -11.96 6.30
N PRO A 239 -15.09 -11.43 7.54
CA PRO A 239 -16.06 -11.82 8.54
C PRO A 239 -17.49 -11.71 7.99
N ASN A 240 -18.28 -12.77 8.17
CA ASN A 240 -19.70 -12.88 7.75
C ASN A 240 -19.98 -13.12 6.25
N GLN A 241 -18.98 -13.44 5.42
CA GLN A 241 -19.21 -13.85 4.03
C GLN A 241 -18.80 -15.30 3.74
N LYS A 242 -19.45 -15.89 2.72
CA LYS A 242 -19.00 -17.15 2.08
C LYS A 242 -17.74 -16.88 1.26
N GLN A 243 -16.83 -17.86 1.21
CA GLN A 243 -15.53 -17.85 0.53
C GLN A 243 -15.51 -17.09 -0.80
N GLY A 244 -14.48 -16.25 -1.01
CA GLY A 244 -14.11 -15.76 -2.33
C GLY A 244 -13.58 -14.33 -2.38
N GLY A 245 -14.30 -13.36 -1.79
CA GLY A 245 -13.92 -11.95 -1.76
C GLY A 245 -13.41 -11.42 -3.11
N LYS A 246 -12.34 -10.62 -3.09
CA LYS A 246 -11.63 -10.16 -4.31
C LYS A 246 -11.07 -11.31 -5.15
N GLY A 247 -10.77 -12.46 -4.53
CA GLY A 247 -10.07 -13.58 -5.17
C GLY A 247 -10.97 -14.69 -5.69
N LEU A 248 -12.31 -14.54 -5.73
CA LEU A 248 -13.23 -15.65 -6.00
C LEU A 248 -12.92 -16.39 -7.30
N ILE A 249 -12.74 -15.66 -8.40
CA ILE A 249 -12.47 -16.23 -9.72
C ILE A 249 -11.02 -16.73 -9.82
N VAL A 250 -10.09 -15.99 -9.20
CA VAL A 250 -8.67 -16.39 -9.11
C VAL A 250 -8.54 -17.75 -8.42
N ASP A 251 -9.25 -17.96 -7.31
CA ASP A 251 -9.23 -19.21 -6.55
C ASP A 251 -9.73 -20.39 -7.37
N GLN A 252 -10.85 -20.23 -8.08
CA GLN A 252 -11.40 -21.29 -8.96
C GLN A 252 -10.42 -21.70 -10.06
N PHE A 253 -9.75 -20.71 -10.67
CA PHE A 253 -8.72 -20.99 -11.67
C PHE A 253 -7.51 -21.70 -11.06
N LEU A 254 -6.99 -21.20 -9.94
CA LEU A 254 -5.80 -21.75 -9.27
C LEU A 254 -6.04 -23.16 -8.74
N ALA A 255 -7.25 -23.47 -8.28
CA ALA A 255 -7.66 -24.84 -7.95
C ALA A 255 -7.63 -25.76 -9.18
N THR A 256 -8.05 -25.27 -10.36
CA THR A 256 -8.07 -26.05 -11.61
C THR A 256 -6.66 -26.42 -12.09
N VAL A 257 -5.69 -25.54 -11.87
CA VAL A 257 -4.28 -25.79 -12.25
C VAL A 257 -3.46 -26.43 -11.11
N ASN A 258 -4.12 -26.89 -10.04
CA ASN A 258 -3.51 -27.52 -8.86
C ASN A 258 -2.41 -26.65 -8.21
N ALA A 259 -2.60 -25.34 -8.15
CA ALA A 259 -1.73 -24.46 -7.37
C ALA A 259 -1.83 -24.82 -5.88
N LYS A 260 -0.70 -24.79 -5.18
CA LYS A 260 -0.64 -25.16 -3.76
C LYS A 260 -1.12 -24.00 -2.91
N VAL A 261 -2.19 -24.21 -2.13
CA VAL A 261 -2.63 -23.24 -1.13
C VAL A 261 -1.64 -23.26 0.04
N LEU A 262 -1.06 -22.10 0.37
CA LEU A 262 -0.17 -21.91 1.51
C LEU A 262 -0.90 -21.35 2.73
N TYR A 263 -1.91 -20.53 2.49
CA TYR A 263 -2.70 -19.89 3.54
C TYR A 263 -4.07 -19.47 3.00
N GLU A 264 -5.10 -19.58 3.84
CA GLU A 264 -6.44 -19.07 3.58
C GLU A 264 -6.97 -18.42 4.86
N GLY A 265 -7.27 -17.12 4.76
CA GLY A 265 -7.84 -16.29 5.80
C GLY A 265 -8.27 -14.97 5.18
N TYR A 266 -8.00 -13.85 5.87
CA TYR A 266 -8.23 -12.52 5.31
C TYR A 266 -7.53 -12.34 3.97
N GLN A 267 -6.27 -12.80 3.89
CA GLN A 267 -5.54 -13.00 2.65
C GLN A 267 -5.61 -14.46 2.23
N LYS A 268 -5.57 -14.73 0.93
CA LYS A 268 -5.32 -16.08 0.42
C LYS A 268 -4.06 -16.10 -0.43
N ILE A 269 -3.23 -17.11 -0.18
CA ILE A 269 -1.89 -17.23 -0.73
C ILE A 269 -1.75 -18.59 -1.41
N TRP A 270 -1.35 -18.57 -2.67
CA TRP A 270 -1.05 -19.74 -3.47
C TRP A 270 0.41 -19.72 -3.93
N GLU A 271 0.94 -20.91 -4.18
CA GLU A 271 2.20 -21.12 -4.86
C GLU A 271 1.97 -21.91 -6.15
N ILE A 272 2.50 -21.40 -7.25
CA ILE A 272 2.47 -22.09 -8.55
C ILE A 272 3.47 -23.24 -8.54
N MET A 273 2.97 -24.45 -8.77
CA MET A 273 3.80 -25.64 -8.89
C MET A 273 4.41 -25.72 -10.29
N GLY A 274 5.67 -26.16 -10.38
CA GLY A 274 6.36 -26.40 -11.66
C GLY A 274 6.03 -27.74 -12.28
#